data_AF-A0A7J6RFA2-F1
#
_entry.id   AF-A0A7J6RFA2-F1
#
_cell.length_a   1.000
_cell.length_b   1.000
_cell.length_c   1.000
_cell.angle_alpha   90.00
_cell.angle_beta   90.00
_cell.angle_gamma   90.00
#
_symmetry.space_group_name_H-M   'P 1'
#
loop_
_entity.id
_entity.type
_entity.pdbx_description
1 polymer ?
#
loop_
_entity_poly.entity_id
_entity_poly.type
_entity_poly.pdbx_seq_one_letter_code
_entity_poly.pdbx_strand_id
1 'polypeptide(L)'
;IERSLGARCERHRESACVLAGINYVLRHVPQECFYFPNIGKDSGVNLAGSLPSNSELVEGMEFVNSEKFQSIFPFLMVSMKSGTSFYRVDSPTSMYRVGGSPIGGATVMGMARHMLPAKCSRTPADILRCGKTCDFSPLDLLVSDIYGGDYPSIGLKGNTVASSFGKANNKEQREHVKSSEIARSLMNLMSMNTAQLAYLHA
;
A
#
# COMPACT_ATOMS: atom_id res chain seq x y z
N ILE A 1 1.64 -4.30 33.05
CA ILE A 1 0.56 -5.29 32.80
C ILE A 1 0.42 -6.22 34.00
N GLU A 2 1.31 -7.18 34.24
CA GLU A 2 1.12 -8.13 35.36
C GLU A 2 1.11 -7.46 36.73
N ARG A 3 2.09 -6.58 37.02
CA ARG A 3 2.11 -5.80 38.27
C ARG A 3 0.99 -4.76 38.38
N SER A 4 0.54 -4.21 37.25
CA SER A 4 -0.43 -3.11 37.23
C SER A 4 -1.88 -3.59 37.26
N LEU A 5 -2.14 -4.82 36.81
CA LEU A 5 -3.49 -5.39 36.68
C LEU A 5 -3.69 -6.67 37.51
N GLY A 6 -2.65 -7.18 38.19
CA GLY A 6 -2.73 -8.41 38.97
C GLY A 6 -3.01 -9.67 38.13
N ALA A 7 -2.81 -9.61 36.82
CA ALA A 7 -3.13 -10.68 35.88
C ALA A 7 -1.86 -11.42 35.40
N ARG A 8 -2.01 -12.70 35.03
CA ARG A 8 -0.96 -13.49 34.38
C ARG A 8 -0.91 -13.15 32.88
N CYS A 9 0.26 -12.80 32.37
CA CYS A 9 0.47 -12.51 30.96
C CYS A 9 1.15 -13.71 30.28
N GLU A 10 0.45 -14.33 29.33
CA GLU A 10 1.02 -15.33 28.45
C GLU A 10 1.49 -14.68 27.14
N ARG A 11 2.74 -14.97 26.75
CA ARG A 11 3.34 -14.41 25.54
C ARG A 11 3.24 -15.42 24.41
N HIS A 12 2.64 -15.00 23.31
CA HIS A 12 2.57 -15.78 22.08
C HIS A 12 3.40 -15.13 20.97
N ARG A 13 3.87 -15.93 20.03
CA ARG A 13 4.55 -15.43 18.83
C ARG A 13 3.55 -14.70 17.94
N GLU A 14 3.88 -13.48 17.54
CA GLU A 14 3.01 -12.64 16.71
C GLU A 14 2.54 -13.34 15.43
N SER A 15 3.46 -13.97 14.68
CA SER A 15 3.13 -14.66 13.43
C SER A 15 2.14 -15.81 13.64
N ALA A 16 2.26 -16.56 14.74
CA ALA A 16 1.34 -17.64 15.06
C ALA A 16 -0.07 -17.11 15.37
N CYS A 17 -0.16 -16.02 16.15
CA CYS A 17 -1.44 -15.37 16.44
C CYS A 17 -2.10 -14.79 15.18
N VAL A 18 -1.31 -14.15 14.32
CA VAL A 18 -1.81 -13.57 13.06
C VAL A 18 -2.33 -14.67 12.12
N LEU A 19 -1.57 -15.74 11.92
CA LEU A 19 -2.01 -16.87 11.10
C LEU A 19 -3.27 -17.51 11.66
N ALA A 20 -3.33 -17.75 12.98
CA ALA A 20 -4.52 -18.29 13.62
C ALA A 20 -5.74 -17.38 13.44
N GLY A 21 -5.57 -16.07 13.60
CA GLY A 21 -6.61 -15.06 13.41
C GLY A 21 -7.13 -15.03 11.97
N ILE A 22 -6.24 -14.99 10.97
CA ILE A 22 -6.62 -15.02 9.55
C ILE A 22 -7.40 -16.28 9.22
N ASN A 23 -6.92 -17.46 9.64
CA ASN A 23 -7.63 -18.71 9.44
C ASN A 23 -9.01 -18.72 10.10
N TYR A 24 -9.13 -18.14 11.31
CA TYR A 24 -10.41 -18.06 12.01
C TYR A 24 -11.40 -17.18 11.24
N VAL A 25 -10.98 -15.97 10.88
CA VAL A 25 -11.84 -14.99 10.20
C VAL A 25 -12.27 -15.52 8.83
N LEU A 26 -11.36 -16.06 8.03
CA LEU A 26 -11.69 -16.60 6.69
C LEU A 26 -12.65 -17.80 6.73
N ARG A 27 -12.72 -18.53 7.84
CA ARG A 27 -13.62 -19.69 7.99
C ARG A 27 -14.98 -19.32 8.56
N HIS A 28 -15.06 -18.30 9.41
CA HIS A 28 -16.26 -18.03 10.22
C HIS A 28 -16.90 -16.67 9.94
N VAL A 29 -16.19 -15.75 9.30
CA VAL A 29 -16.69 -14.41 8.99
C VAL A 29 -16.91 -14.32 7.48
N PRO A 30 -18.17 -14.38 7.00
CA PRO A 30 -18.45 -14.20 5.59
C PRO A 30 -18.04 -12.80 5.14
N GLN A 31 -17.62 -12.68 3.89
CA GLN A 31 -17.32 -11.38 3.26
C GLN A 31 -16.15 -10.59 3.89
N GLU A 32 -15.23 -11.23 4.62
CA GLU A 32 -14.07 -10.52 5.13
C GLU A 32 -12.98 -10.31 4.06
N CYS A 33 -12.70 -11.34 3.25
CA CYS A 33 -11.63 -11.30 2.27
C CYS A 33 -12.19 -11.05 0.88
N PHE A 34 -11.62 -10.06 0.19
CA PHE A 34 -12.07 -9.63 -1.11
C PHE A 34 -10.90 -9.21 -2.00
N TYR A 35 -11.15 -9.17 -3.30
CA TYR A 35 -10.24 -8.67 -4.31
C TYR A 35 -11.01 -7.93 -5.40
N PHE A 36 -10.29 -7.17 -6.21
CA PHE A 36 -10.87 -6.41 -7.31
C PHE A 36 -10.35 -6.96 -8.65
N PRO A 37 -11.11 -7.86 -9.32
CA PRO A 37 -10.66 -8.56 -10.52
C PRO A 37 -10.36 -7.65 -11.71
N ASN A 38 -10.92 -6.45 -11.74
CA ASN A 38 -10.89 -5.57 -12.91
C ASN A 38 -10.00 -4.32 -12.73
N ILE A 39 -9.21 -4.25 -11.66
CA ILE A 39 -8.23 -3.18 -11.49
C ILE A 39 -6.99 -3.47 -12.32
N GLY A 40 -6.62 -2.54 -13.21
CA GLY A 40 -5.33 -2.55 -13.92
C GLY A 40 -5.26 -3.44 -15.17
N LYS A 41 -6.35 -4.11 -15.58
CA LYS A 41 -6.39 -4.96 -16.79
C LYS A 41 -6.19 -4.18 -18.09
N ASP A 42 -6.64 -2.92 -18.16
CA ASP A 42 -6.49 -2.06 -19.34
C ASP A 42 -5.34 -1.04 -19.21
N SER A 43 -4.65 -1.05 -18.07
CA SER A 43 -3.82 0.05 -17.63
C SER A 43 -2.60 -0.46 -16.88
N GLY A 44 -1.71 -1.17 -17.58
CA GLY A 44 -0.42 -1.66 -17.04
C GLY A 44 0.24 -0.61 -16.15
N VAL A 45 0.29 -0.87 -14.83
CA VAL A 45 0.82 0.02 -13.78
C VAL A 45 0.52 1.52 -13.99
N ASN A 46 -0.68 1.89 -14.47
CA ASN A 46 -1.06 3.31 -14.61
C ASN A 46 -1.91 3.73 -13.41
N LEU A 47 -1.28 4.30 -12.38
CA LEU A 47 -1.98 5.08 -11.36
C LEU A 47 -2.40 6.49 -11.86
N ALA A 48 -2.01 6.84 -13.08
CA ALA A 48 -2.37 8.10 -13.76
C ALA A 48 -3.65 8.01 -14.61
N GLY A 49 -4.25 6.82 -14.77
CA GLY A 49 -5.60 6.70 -15.32
C GLY A 49 -6.64 7.09 -14.27
N SER A 50 -7.84 7.48 -14.71
CA SER A 50 -8.99 7.67 -13.83
C SER A 50 -9.20 6.39 -13.01
N LEU A 51 -8.81 6.40 -11.74
CA LEU A 51 -9.15 5.31 -10.83
C LEU A 51 -10.68 5.17 -10.82
N PRO A 52 -11.23 3.95 -10.80
CA PRO A 52 -12.67 3.78 -10.66
C PRO A 52 -13.12 4.51 -9.39
N SER A 53 -14.30 5.10 -9.43
CA SER A 53 -14.94 5.68 -8.26
C SER A 53 -15.09 4.63 -7.17
N ASN A 54 -15.20 5.08 -5.91
CA ASN A 54 -15.40 4.15 -4.80
C ASN A 54 -16.64 3.26 -4.99
N SER A 55 -17.71 3.76 -5.63
CA SER A 55 -18.90 2.97 -5.96
C SER A 55 -18.58 1.87 -6.97
N GLU A 56 -17.88 2.20 -8.06
CA GLU A 56 -17.48 1.22 -9.07
C GLU A 56 -16.54 0.14 -8.49
N LEU A 57 -15.64 0.53 -7.59
CA LEU A 57 -14.80 -0.42 -6.87
C LEU A 57 -15.61 -1.38 -6.01
N VAL A 58 -16.56 -0.86 -5.22
CA VAL A 58 -17.41 -1.68 -4.33
C VAL A 58 -18.32 -2.61 -5.13
N GLU A 59 -18.89 -2.13 -6.24
CA GLU A 59 -19.73 -2.95 -7.13
C GLU A 59 -18.93 -4.04 -7.84
N GLY A 60 -17.68 -3.75 -8.22
CA GLY A 60 -16.79 -4.71 -8.90
C GLY A 60 -15.99 -5.62 -7.97
N MET A 61 -16.22 -5.57 -6.66
CA MET A 61 -15.49 -6.33 -5.66
C MET A 61 -15.98 -7.79 -5.58
N GLU A 62 -15.06 -8.75 -5.52
CA GLU A 62 -15.38 -10.16 -5.34
C GLU A 62 -14.86 -10.68 -3.99
N PHE A 63 -15.68 -11.49 -3.31
CA PHE A 63 -15.30 -12.11 -2.04
C PHE A 63 -14.66 -13.49 -2.23
N VAL A 64 -13.67 -13.79 -1.39
CA VAL A 64 -13.09 -15.12 -1.24
C VAL A 64 -13.99 -15.93 -0.30
N ASN A 65 -14.54 -17.04 -0.79
CA ASN A 65 -15.36 -17.95 0.03
C ASN A 65 -14.50 -19.05 0.69
N SER A 66 -15.09 -19.77 1.64
CA SER A 66 -14.43 -20.84 2.39
C SER A 66 -13.95 -22.01 1.53
N GLU A 67 -14.65 -22.30 0.41
CA GLU A 67 -14.24 -23.33 -0.55
C GLU A 67 -12.97 -22.91 -1.30
N LYS A 68 -12.89 -21.66 -1.76
CA LYS A 68 -11.68 -21.09 -2.37
C LYS A 68 -10.53 -21.02 -1.37
N PHE A 69 -10.78 -20.92 -0.07
CA PHE A 69 -9.72 -20.79 0.94
C PHE A 69 -8.72 -21.96 0.95
N GLN A 70 -9.15 -23.21 0.77
CA GLN A 70 -8.16 -24.30 0.70
C GLN A 70 -7.28 -24.20 -0.55
N SER A 71 -7.80 -23.60 -1.62
CA SER A 71 -7.06 -23.36 -2.86
C SER A 71 -6.24 -22.06 -2.88
N ILE A 72 -6.29 -21.20 -1.84
CA ILE A 72 -5.49 -19.96 -1.84
C ILE A 72 -4.02 -20.18 -1.49
N PHE A 73 -3.66 -21.34 -0.95
CA PHE A 73 -2.28 -21.63 -0.61
C PHE A 73 -1.50 -22.14 -1.83
N PRO A 74 -0.21 -21.77 -1.98
CA PRO A 74 0.51 -20.80 -1.15
C PRO A 74 0.13 -19.35 -1.50
N PHE A 75 0.20 -18.44 -0.53
CA PHE A 75 0.07 -17.00 -0.77
C PHE A 75 1.12 -16.18 -0.01
N LEU A 76 1.36 -14.96 -0.52
CA LEU A 76 2.18 -13.97 0.15
C LEU A 76 1.29 -13.06 1.02
N MET A 77 1.52 -13.06 2.32
CA MET A 77 0.90 -12.13 3.24
C MET A 77 1.80 -10.90 3.45
N VAL A 78 1.29 -9.73 3.09
CA VAL A 78 1.97 -8.44 3.31
C VAL A 78 1.37 -7.76 4.54
N SER A 79 2.14 -7.66 5.61
CA SER A 79 1.72 -6.98 6.84
C SER A 79 2.31 -5.57 6.90
N MET A 80 1.47 -4.56 6.65
CA MET A 80 1.84 -3.16 6.79
C MET A 80 1.53 -2.65 8.21
N LYS A 81 2.57 -2.51 9.03
CA LYS A 81 2.50 -1.95 10.39
C LYS A 81 3.34 -0.66 10.45
N SER A 82 4.12 -0.45 11.52
CA SER A 82 5.14 0.61 11.57
C SER A 82 6.12 0.49 10.41
N GLY A 83 6.66 -0.72 10.19
CA GLY A 83 7.31 -1.16 8.96
C GLY A 83 6.45 -2.15 8.17
N THR A 84 6.98 -2.70 7.09
CA THR A 84 6.30 -3.71 6.27
C THR A 84 7.00 -5.07 6.42
N SER A 85 6.24 -6.15 6.59
CA SER A 85 6.78 -7.51 6.65
C SER A 85 6.08 -8.41 5.64
N PHE A 86 6.88 -9.25 4.98
CA PHE A 86 6.43 -10.16 3.94
C PHE A 86 6.55 -11.58 4.48
N TYR A 87 5.45 -12.33 4.40
CA TYR A 87 5.39 -13.70 4.87
C TYR A 87 4.88 -14.61 3.78
N ARG A 88 5.58 -15.71 3.54
CA ARG A 88 5.06 -16.79 2.74
C ARG A 88 4.22 -17.69 3.64
N VAL A 89 3.00 -17.98 3.19
CA VAL A 89 2.05 -18.85 3.89
C VAL A 89 1.78 -20.05 2.99
N ASP A 90 2.34 -21.20 3.36
CA ASP A 90 2.22 -22.43 2.57
C ASP A 90 0.98 -23.26 2.95
N SER A 91 0.50 -23.10 4.18
CA SER A 91 -0.65 -23.87 4.69
C SER A 91 -1.29 -23.14 5.88
N PRO A 92 -2.46 -23.61 6.38
CA PRO A 92 -3.08 -23.06 7.58
C PRO A 92 -2.19 -23.05 8.83
N THR A 93 -1.12 -23.83 8.85
CA THR A 93 -0.20 -23.96 10.00
C THR A 93 1.25 -23.57 9.68
N SER A 94 1.56 -23.27 8.41
CA SER A 94 2.91 -22.95 7.95
C SER A 94 3.00 -21.52 7.43
N MET A 95 3.77 -20.69 8.15
CA MET A 95 4.06 -19.31 7.79
C MET A 95 5.48 -18.96 8.22
N TYR A 96 6.24 -18.35 7.32
CA TYR A 96 7.57 -17.82 7.64
C TYR A 96 7.81 -16.48 6.96
N ARG A 97 8.63 -15.66 7.62
CA ARG A 97 8.97 -14.32 7.15
C ARG A 97 10.02 -14.42 6.04
N VAL A 98 9.67 -13.98 4.83
CA VAL A 98 10.57 -13.98 3.67
C VAL A 98 11.29 -12.65 3.51
N GLY A 99 10.81 -11.59 4.15
CA GLY A 99 11.46 -10.29 4.09
C GLY A 99 10.78 -9.23 4.92
N GLY A 100 11.29 -8.01 4.80
CA GLY A 100 10.68 -6.83 5.39
C GLY A 100 11.30 -5.54 4.86
N SER A 101 10.57 -4.45 5.04
CA SER A 101 11.02 -3.11 4.75
C SER A 101 10.83 -2.22 5.98
N PRO A 102 11.80 -1.34 6.32
CA PRO A 102 11.60 -0.34 7.35
C PRO A 102 10.59 0.74 6.91
N ILE A 103 10.19 0.75 5.64
CA ILE A 103 9.19 1.65 5.09
C ILE A 103 7.81 1.04 5.31
N GLY A 104 7.00 1.69 6.16
CA GLY A 104 5.63 1.30 6.45
C GLY A 104 4.79 2.49 6.93
N GLY A 105 3.74 2.21 7.69
CA GLY A 105 2.80 3.22 8.16
C GLY A 105 3.44 4.27 9.08
N ALA A 106 4.43 3.91 9.89
CA ALA A 106 5.13 4.87 10.74
C ALA A 106 5.98 5.83 9.91
N THR A 107 6.57 5.35 8.82
CA THR A 107 7.34 6.17 7.88
C THR A 107 6.46 7.18 7.18
N VAL A 108 5.30 6.76 6.66
CA VAL A 108 4.31 7.66 6.03
C VAL A 108 3.83 8.72 7.03
N MET A 109 3.43 8.30 8.23
CA MET A 109 2.98 9.23 9.27
C MET A 109 4.09 10.20 9.70
N GLY A 110 5.32 9.72 9.85
CA GLY A 110 6.48 10.54 10.21
C GLY A 110 6.77 11.60 9.15
N MET A 111 6.91 11.19 7.89
CA MET A 111 7.12 12.11 6.76
C MET A 111 5.96 13.10 6.63
N ALA A 112 4.71 12.63 6.71
CA ALA A 112 3.54 13.50 6.66
C ALA A 112 3.56 14.57 7.77
N ARG A 113 3.97 14.23 9.00
CA ARG A 113 4.07 15.21 10.10
C ARG A 113 5.13 16.27 9.88
N HIS A 114 6.20 15.94 9.16
CA HIS A 114 7.25 16.90 8.80
C HIS A 114 6.91 17.75 7.58
N MET A 115 6.24 17.15 6.59
CA MET A 115 6.04 17.77 5.27
C MET A 115 4.66 18.38 5.07
N LEU A 116 3.66 17.98 5.86
CA LEU A 116 2.28 18.44 5.72
C LEU A 116 1.83 19.24 6.94
N PRO A 117 0.93 20.22 6.74
CA PRO A 117 0.27 20.91 7.85
C PRO A 117 -0.44 19.92 8.78
N ALA A 118 -0.52 20.23 10.08
CA ALA A 118 -1.13 19.36 11.09
C ALA A 118 -2.54 18.86 10.71
N LYS A 119 -3.35 19.69 10.05
CA LYS A 119 -4.69 19.30 9.56
C LYS A 119 -4.69 18.11 8.58
N CYS A 120 -3.57 17.83 7.93
CA CYS A 120 -3.37 16.75 6.97
C CYS A 120 -2.52 15.57 7.50
N SER A 121 -2.00 15.62 8.74
CA SER A 121 -0.99 14.65 9.20
C SER A 121 -1.18 14.10 10.63
N ARG A 122 -2.34 14.37 11.26
CA ARG A 122 -2.66 13.80 12.59
C ARG A 122 -2.91 12.29 12.52
N THR A 123 -3.69 11.86 11.53
CA THR A 123 -4.08 10.45 11.33
C THR A 123 -3.84 10.01 9.89
N PRO A 124 -3.74 8.69 9.62
CA PRO A 124 -3.67 8.19 8.25
C PRO A 124 -4.83 8.67 7.37
N ALA A 125 -6.04 8.75 7.93
CA ALA A 125 -7.23 9.23 7.23
C ALA A 125 -7.12 10.71 6.81
N ASP A 126 -6.40 11.53 7.59
CA ASP A 126 -6.15 12.93 7.23
C ASP A 126 -5.25 13.04 5.99
N ILE A 127 -4.23 12.19 5.89
CA ILE A 127 -3.32 12.15 4.72
C ILE A 127 -4.10 11.73 3.47
N LEU A 128 -4.88 10.65 3.59
CA LEU A 128 -5.78 10.16 2.54
C LEU A 128 -6.72 11.26 2.06
N ARG A 129 -7.39 11.96 2.97
CA ARG A 129 -8.30 13.06 2.63
C ARG A 129 -7.57 14.24 1.98
N CYS A 130 -6.37 14.57 2.44
CA CYS A 130 -5.56 15.66 1.89
C CYS A 130 -5.15 15.40 0.43
N GLY A 131 -4.82 14.15 0.08
CA GLY A 131 -4.39 13.77 -1.28
C GLY A 131 -5.48 13.24 -2.22
N LYS A 132 -6.71 13.02 -1.73
CA LYS A 132 -7.77 12.22 -2.41
C LYS A 132 -8.09 12.61 -3.86
N THR A 133 -7.99 13.88 -4.22
CA THR A 133 -8.36 14.37 -5.57
C THR A 133 -7.18 15.00 -6.29
N CYS A 134 -5.97 14.83 -5.77
CA CYS A 134 -4.80 15.53 -6.28
C CYS A 134 -4.02 14.69 -7.29
N ASP A 135 -3.52 15.33 -8.34
CA ASP A 135 -2.52 14.78 -9.24
C ASP A 135 -1.14 14.77 -8.54
N PHE A 136 -0.34 13.73 -8.81
CA PHE A 136 1.03 13.58 -8.32
C PHE A 136 2.08 14.09 -9.31
N SER A 137 1.71 14.26 -10.59
CA SER A 137 2.61 14.70 -11.65
C SER A 137 3.36 16.02 -11.39
N PRO A 138 2.87 16.98 -10.57
CA PRO A 138 3.64 18.19 -10.27
C PRO A 138 4.89 17.93 -9.41
N LEU A 139 4.87 16.88 -8.60
CA LEU A 139 5.92 16.58 -7.61
C LEU A 139 6.77 15.37 -8.00
N ASP A 140 6.15 14.36 -8.61
CA ASP A 140 6.81 13.16 -9.09
C ASP A 140 7.40 13.37 -10.48
N LEU A 141 8.60 12.83 -10.70
CA LEU A 141 9.23 12.80 -12.02
C LEU A 141 8.70 11.60 -12.79
N LEU A 142 8.13 11.84 -13.96
CA LEU A 142 7.55 10.85 -14.85
C LEU A 142 8.53 10.46 -15.97
N VAL A 143 8.29 9.33 -16.62
CA VAL A 143 9.05 8.88 -17.80
C VAL A 143 8.98 9.92 -18.91
N SER A 144 7.84 10.59 -19.11
CA SER A 144 7.68 11.65 -20.11
C SER A 144 8.51 12.89 -19.81
N ASP A 145 8.82 13.18 -18.54
CA ASP A 145 9.71 14.28 -18.18
C ASP A 145 11.18 14.01 -18.56
N ILE A 146 11.56 12.72 -18.70
CA ILE A 146 12.91 12.30 -19.08
C ILE A 146 13.03 12.11 -20.59
N TYR A 147 12.05 11.45 -21.21
CA TYR A 147 12.11 10.99 -22.60
C TYR A 147 11.20 11.77 -23.55
N GLY A 148 10.41 12.73 -23.06
CA GLY A 148 9.46 13.52 -23.86
C GLY A 148 8.17 12.79 -24.24
N GLY A 149 7.95 11.57 -23.73
CA GLY A 149 6.77 10.75 -24.02
C GLY A 149 6.89 9.34 -23.45
N ASP A 150 6.24 8.38 -24.11
CA ASP A 150 6.43 6.96 -23.82
C ASP A 150 7.87 6.53 -24.14
N TYR A 151 8.32 5.44 -23.50
CA TYR A 151 9.58 4.78 -23.81
C TYR A 151 9.34 3.31 -24.22
N PRO A 152 8.94 3.07 -25.49
CA PRO A 152 8.44 1.77 -25.95
C PRO A 152 9.48 0.65 -25.92
N SER A 153 10.76 0.97 -26.04
CA SER A 153 11.84 -0.04 -26.13
C SER A 153 11.92 -0.97 -24.91
N ILE A 154 11.47 -0.49 -23.74
CA ILE A 154 11.37 -1.26 -22.49
C ILE A 154 9.95 -1.29 -21.94
N GLY A 155 8.95 -0.91 -22.75
CA GLY A 155 7.53 -0.97 -22.40
C GLY A 155 7.08 0.02 -21.33
N LEU A 156 7.79 1.14 -21.12
CA LEU A 156 7.39 2.15 -20.15
C LEU A 156 6.49 3.22 -20.79
N LYS A 157 5.35 3.51 -20.16
CA LYS A 157 4.48 4.63 -20.55
C LYS A 157 4.99 5.95 -19.96
N GLY A 158 4.76 7.06 -20.64
CA GLY A 158 5.24 8.39 -20.26
C GLY A 158 4.69 8.86 -18.92
N ASN A 159 3.48 8.47 -18.56
CA ASN A 159 2.84 8.77 -17.28
C ASN A 159 3.33 7.87 -16.11
N THR A 160 4.26 6.95 -16.35
CA THR A 160 4.85 6.11 -15.30
C THR A 160 5.75 6.97 -14.42
N VAL A 161 5.64 6.83 -13.09
CA VAL A 161 6.56 7.49 -12.16
C VAL A 161 7.95 6.89 -12.33
N ALA A 162 8.91 7.72 -12.75
CA ALA A 162 10.32 7.37 -12.83
C ALA A 162 11.03 7.62 -11.49
N SER A 163 10.67 8.72 -10.79
CA SER A 163 11.19 9.03 -9.46
C SER A 163 10.16 9.81 -8.64
N SER A 164 9.67 9.21 -7.56
CA SER A 164 8.82 9.92 -6.60
C SER A 164 9.56 11.13 -6.00
N PHE A 165 8.86 12.26 -5.83
CA PHE A 165 9.42 13.55 -5.41
C PHE A 165 10.57 14.07 -6.30
N GLY A 166 10.82 13.50 -7.48
CA GLY A 166 11.99 13.85 -8.30
C GLY A 166 12.00 15.31 -8.76
N LYS A 167 10.83 15.91 -9.00
CA LYS A 167 10.69 17.33 -9.37
C LYS A 167 10.96 18.28 -8.20
N ALA A 168 10.87 17.77 -6.97
CA ALA A 168 11.17 18.53 -5.76
C ALA A 168 12.65 18.94 -5.66
N ASN A 169 13.54 18.47 -6.54
CA ASN A 169 14.90 18.99 -6.62
C ASN A 169 14.95 20.42 -7.18
N ASN A 170 13.97 20.83 -7.98
CA ASN A 170 13.82 22.20 -8.46
C ASN A 170 13.22 23.08 -7.36
N LYS A 171 13.91 24.18 -7.03
CA LYS A 171 13.48 25.14 -5.99
C LYS A 171 12.12 25.77 -6.30
N GLU A 172 11.91 26.19 -7.54
CA GLU A 172 10.67 26.83 -7.96
C GLU A 172 9.48 25.88 -7.81
N GLN A 173 9.66 24.61 -8.19
CA GLN A 173 8.63 23.58 -7.98
C GLN A 173 8.34 23.38 -6.50
N ARG A 174 9.37 23.30 -5.64
CA ARG A 174 9.15 23.15 -4.18
C ARG A 174 8.33 24.28 -3.56
N GLU A 175 8.48 25.51 -4.06
CA GLU A 175 7.79 26.67 -3.51
C GLU A 175 6.30 26.72 -3.90
N HIS A 176 5.92 26.11 -5.02
CA HIS A 176 4.55 26.11 -5.53
C HIS A 176 3.77 24.82 -5.23
N VAL A 177 4.45 23.78 -4.74
CA VAL A 177 3.85 22.48 -4.43
C VAL A 177 2.85 22.58 -3.29
N LYS A 178 1.64 22.07 -3.52
CA LYS A 178 0.55 22.06 -2.55
C LYS A 178 0.69 20.88 -1.60
N SER A 179 0.18 21.04 -0.38
CA SER A 179 0.14 19.93 0.60
C SER A 179 -0.63 18.71 0.09
N SER A 180 -1.65 18.90 -0.76
CA SER A 180 -2.40 17.79 -1.37
C SER A 180 -1.55 16.98 -2.36
N GLU A 181 -0.64 17.63 -3.08
CA GLU A 181 0.29 17.01 -4.04
C GLU A 181 1.35 16.20 -3.29
N ILE A 182 1.89 16.76 -2.20
CA ILE A 182 2.79 16.07 -1.27
C ILE A 182 2.11 14.83 -0.67
N ALA A 183 0.87 14.98 -0.18
CA ALA A 183 0.13 13.88 0.42
C ALA A 183 -0.12 12.75 -0.60
N ARG A 184 -0.49 13.11 -1.84
CA ARG A 184 -0.70 12.13 -2.91
C ARG A 184 0.61 11.42 -3.28
N SER A 185 1.68 12.16 -3.56
CA SER A 185 2.99 11.59 -3.93
C SER A 185 3.52 10.67 -2.82
N LEU A 186 3.37 11.04 -1.54
CA LEU A 186 3.75 10.21 -0.41
C LEU A 186 2.98 8.88 -0.37
N MET A 187 1.67 8.90 -0.62
CA MET A 187 0.85 7.69 -0.69
C MET A 187 1.23 6.81 -1.89
N ASN A 188 1.51 7.41 -3.04
CA ASN A 188 1.95 6.69 -4.24
C ASN A 188 3.31 6.03 -4.01
N LEU A 189 4.30 6.76 -3.49
CA LEU A 189 5.62 6.24 -3.14
C LEU A 189 5.50 5.01 -2.25
N MET A 190 4.71 5.10 -1.17
CA MET A 190 4.51 3.97 -0.27
C MET A 190 3.85 2.78 -0.98
N SER A 191 2.76 3.03 -1.71
CA SER A 191 2.00 1.97 -2.36
C SER A 191 2.82 1.24 -3.42
N MET A 192 3.53 1.99 -4.28
CA MET A 192 4.40 1.45 -5.32
C MET A 192 5.58 0.67 -4.73
N ASN A 193 6.25 1.22 -3.71
CA ASN A 193 7.37 0.54 -3.07
C ASN A 193 6.95 -0.79 -2.40
N THR A 194 5.83 -0.80 -1.67
CA THR A 194 5.33 -2.05 -1.07
C THR A 194 4.88 -3.04 -2.13
N ALA A 195 4.17 -2.60 -3.17
CA ALA A 195 3.72 -3.47 -4.24
C ALA A 195 4.89 -4.10 -5.01
N GLN A 196 5.94 -3.33 -5.30
CA GLN A 196 7.13 -3.83 -5.97
C GLN A 196 7.88 -4.85 -5.11
N LEU A 197 8.07 -4.58 -3.82
CA LEU A 197 8.69 -5.54 -2.90
C LEU A 197 7.83 -6.80 -2.71
N ALA A 198 6.50 -6.65 -2.67
CA ALA A 198 5.60 -7.79 -2.64
C ALA A 198 5.75 -8.65 -3.89
N TYR A 199 5.79 -8.03 -5.08
CA TYR A 199 5.98 -8.72 -6.35
C TYR A 199 7.33 -9.45 -6.41
N LEU A 200 8.40 -8.87 -5.89
CA LEU A 200 9.72 -9.51 -5.85
C LEU A 200 9.83 -10.67 -4.84
N HIS A 201 8.94 -10.71 -3.84
CA HIS A 201 8.88 -11.77 -2.85
C HIS A 201 7.84 -12.87 -3.16
N ALA A 202 6.92 -12.61 -4.09
CA ALA A 202 5.86 -13.52 -4.51
C ALA A 202 6.42 -14.63 -5.42
#